data_AF-A0A0F9A0U0-F1
#
_entry.id   AF-A0A0F9A0U0-F1
#
_cell.length_a   1.000
_cell.length_b   1.000
_cell.length_c   1.000
_cell.angle_alpha   90.00
_cell.angle_beta   90.00
_cell.angle_gamma   90.00
#
_symmetry.space_group_name_H-M   'P 1'
#
loop_
_entity.id
_entity.type
_entity.pdbx_description
1 polymer ?
#
loop_
_entity_poly.entity_id
_entity_poly.type
_entity_poly.pdbx_seq_one_letter_code
_entity_poly.pdbx_strand_id
1 'polypeptide(L)'
;MNTVAADDKVWVKSDGDYTETFAIDTVGTEGNPIVFKGYDSSIGDGGKVTVDATGLTDGLTDTVSGNLFYVFKNFKFTNALSNGVNLDGDRAIFKNCEFNTNGLGGAAAGAVVGHGTMFEACIFSGNTGDGIQADNQPVVLGCRFLSNTGDGVQANNGGAIIDCVFYNCGSRAINFGGGANDWIYVVYG
;
A
#
# COMPACT_ATOMS: atom_id res chain seq x y z
N MET A 1 -7.34 3.53 15.21
CA MET A 1 -7.29 2.07 14.93
C MET A 1 -7.20 1.19 16.18
N ASN A 2 -7.11 1.75 17.40
CA ASN A 2 -6.60 1.05 18.58
C ASN A 2 -7.60 0.12 19.32
N THR A 3 -8.71 -0.25 18.68
CA THR A 3 -9.80 -1.02 19.32
C THR A 3 -10.32 -2.16 18.46
N VAL A 4 -9.59 -2.55 17.42
CA VAL A 4 -9.97 -3.65 16.53
C VAL A 4 -9.36 -4.97 16.99
N ALA A 5 -10.02 -6.06 16.64
CA ALA A 5 -9.58 -7.43 16.82
C ALA A 5 -9.70 -8.22 15.51
N ALA A 6 -9.09 -9.41 15.46
CA ALA A 6 -9.21 -10.32 14.32
C ALA A 6 -10.69 -10.57 13.94
N ASP A 7 -10.98 -10.62 12.63
CA ASP A 7 -12.32 -10.66 11.99
C ASP A 7 -13.12 -9.35 12.03
N ASP A 8 -12.64 -8.29 12.69
CA ASP A 8 -13.35 -7.01 12.67
C ASP A 8 -13.44 -6.40 11.27
N LYS A 9 -14.58 -5.76 11.02
CA LYS A 9 -14.87 -5.03 9.78
C LYS A 9 -15.25 -3.61 10.11
N VAL A 10 -14.37 -2.68 9.76
CA VAL A 10 -14.53 -1.25 10.00
C VAL A 10 -14.91 -0.55 8.69
N TRP A 11 -16.03 0.17 8.72
CA TRP A 11 -16.47 1.01 7.61
C TRP A 11 -16.11 2.47 7.91
N VAL A 12 -15.41 3.10 6.98
CA VAL A 12 -14.84 4.43 7.15
C VAL A 12 -15.42 5.35 6.07
N LYS A 13 -16.01 6.46 6.47
CA LYS A 13 -16.73 7.40 5.60
C LYS A 13 -15.73 8.39 4.99
N SER A 14 -15.80 8.67 3.70
CA SER A 14 -14.77 9.44 2.99
C SER A 14 -14.72 10.92 3.35
N ASP A 15 -15.85 11.49 3.78
CA ASP A 15 -16.01 12.88 4.20
C ASP A 15 -15.91 13.07 5.73
N GLY A 16 -15.45 12.03 6.45
CA GLY A 16 -15.25 12.10 7.89
C GLY A 16 -13.96 12.82 8.28
N ASP A 17 -14.03 13.60 9.36
CA ASP A 17 -12.83 14.16 10.01
C ASP A 17 -12.25 13.12 10.98
N TYR A 18 -11.12 12.51 10.62
CA TYR A 18 -10.41 11.53 11.44
C TYR A 18 -9.17 12.18 12.06
N THR A 19 -9.17 12.36 13.38
CA THR A 19 -8.05 12.97 14.11
C THR A 19 -7.08 11.95 14.70
N GLU A 20 -7.34 10.66 14.52
CA GLU A 20 -6.46 9.61 15.02
C GLU A 20 -5.27 9.39 14.10
N THR A 21 -4.13 9.04 14.68
CA THR A 21 -2.98 8.55 13.92
C THR A 21 -3.32 7.20 13.30
N PHE A 22 -3.07 7.05 11.99
CA PHE A 22 -3.21 5.78 11.29
C PHE A 22 -1.99 4.90 11.58
N ALA A 23 -2.06 4.13 12.67
CA ALA A 23 -1.02 3.17 13.06
C ALA A 23 -1.66 1.80 13.40
N ILE A 24 -1.11 0.72 12.84
CA ILE A 24 -1.49 -0.66 13.16
C ILE A 24 -0.81 -1.05 14.48
N ASP A 25 -1.61 -1.27 15.52
CA ASP A 25 -1.15 -1.62 16.87
C ASP A 25 -1.67 -2.98 17.36
N THR A 26 -2.47 -3.66 16.54
CA THR A 26 -3.07 -4.97 16.79
C THR A 26 -2.92 -5.80 15.52
N VAL A 27 -2.83 -7.12 15.62
CA VAL A 27 -2.71 -8.03 14.45
C VAL A 27 -3.98 -8.83 14.24
N GLY A 28 -4.32 -9.09 12.97
CA GLY A 28 -5.32 -10.09 12.60
C GLY A 28 -4.75 -11.51 12.70
N THR A 29 -5.47 -12.49 12.15
CA THR A 29 -4.93 -13.87 11.99
C THR A 29 -5.11 -14.39 10.58
N GLU A 30 -4.33 -15.40 10.21
CA GLU A 30 -4.52 -16.17 8.98
C GLU A 30 -5.92 -16.81 9.00
N GLY A 31 -6.83 -16.29 8.18
CA GLY A 31 -8.25 -16.69 8.13
C GLY A 31 -9.23 -15.65 8.69
N ASN A 32 -8.79 -14.81 9.63
CA ASN A 32 -9.60 -13.76 10.26
C ASN A 32 -8.88 -12.40 10.20
N PRO A 33 -8.69 -11.84 8.99
CA PRO A 33 -8.03 -10.55 8.85
C PRO A 33 -8.88 -9.42 9.43
N ILE A 34 -8.23 -8.31 9.78
CA ILE A 34 -8.90 -7.07 10.15
C ILE A 34 -9.13 -6.27 8.88
N VAL A 35 -10.36 -5.84 8.63
CA VAL A 35 -10.74 -5.25 7.33
C VAL A 35 -11.27 -3.83 7.49
N PHE A 36 -10.57 -2.87 6.89
CA PHE A 36 -11.01 -1.49 6.77
C PHE A 36 -11.54 -1.22 5.36
N LYS A 37 -12.70 -0.55 5.25
CA LYS A 37 -13.33 -0.25 3.96
C LYS A 37 -13.85 1.18 3.91
N GLY A 38 -13.36 1.94 2.93
CA GLY A 38 -13.91 3.24 2.56
C GLY A 38 -15.31 3.15 1.94
N TYR A 39 -16.14 4.15 2.20
CA TYR A 39 -17.41 4.42 1.54
C TYR A 39 -17.70 5.93 1.50
N ASP A 40 -18.54 6.40 0.58
CA ASP A 40 -18.91 7.83 0.46
C ASP A 40 -20.26 8.11 1.11
N SER A 41 -21.32 7.66 0.45
CA SER A 41 -22.72 7.93 0.80
C SER A 41 -23.38 6.73 1.47
N SER A 42 -23.02 5.52 1.05
CA SER A 42 -23.60 4.27 1.53
C SER A 42 -22.56 3.17 1.60
N ILE A 43 -22.67 2.32 2.63
CA ILE A 43 -21.75 1.21 2.83
C ILE A 43 -21.67 0.35 1.56
N GLY A 44 -20.46 0.20 1.04
CA GLY A 44 -20.16 -0.64 -0.13
C GLY A 44 -20.23 0.09 -1.48
N ASP A 45 -20.45 1.40 -1.52
CA ASP A 45 -20.47 2.19 -2.76
C ASP A 45 -19.08 2.40 -3.42
N GLY A 46 -18.01 1.96 -2.76
CA GLY A 46 -16.65 2.06 -3.30
C GLY A 46 -15.99 3.42 -3.05
N GLY A 47 -16.63 4.29 -2.26
CA GLY A 47 -16.08 5.58 -1.87
C GLY A 47 -14.70 5.48 -1.23
N LYS A 48 -13.82 6.44 -1.50
CA LYS A 48 -12.42 6.39 -1.07
C LYS A 48 -12.17 7.33 0.10
N VAL A 49 -11.66 6.77 1.19
CA VAL A 49 -11.21 7.55 2.35
C VAL A 49 -9.85 8.15 2.04
N THR A 50 -9.70 9.46 2.22
CA THR A 50 -8.40 10.12 2.07
C THR A 50 -7.70 10.20 3.41
N VAL A 51 -6.55 9.54 3.49
CA VAL A 51 -5.54 9.72 4.54
C VAL A 51 -4.57 10.79 4.03
N ASP A 52 -4.86 12.05 4.38
CA ASP A 52 -3.99 13.18 4.08
C ASP A 52 -2.90 13.29 5.15
N ALA A 53 -1.68 12.89 4.79
CA ALA A 53 -0.53 12.84 5.67
C ALA A 53 0.29 14.14 5.63
N THR A 54 -0.33 15.27 5.24
CA THR A 54 0.34 16.58 5.22
C THR A 54 0.97 16.89 6.58
N GLY A 55 2.30 17.06 6.59
CA GLY A 55 3.07 17.34 7.80
C GLY A 55 3.44 16.11 8.64
N LEU A 56 3.02 14.92 8.23
CA LEU A 56 3.42 13.65 8.84
C LEU A 56 4.55 12.99 8.04
N THR A 57 5.38 12.21 8.73
CA THR A 57 6.44 11.44 8.06
C THR A 57 5.84 10.39 7.13
N ASP A 58 4.98 9.52 7.62
CA ASP A 58 4.32 8.48 6.82
C ASP A 58 2.79 8.54 7.03
N GLY A 59 2.00 8.12 6.04
CA GLY A 59 0.54 8.18 6.13
C GLY A 59 -0.10 7.04 6.93
N LEU A 60 0.43 5.82 6.80
CA LEU A 60 0.07 4.65 7.59
C LEU A 60 1.33 3.95 8.06
N THR A 61 1.39 3.63 9.35
CA THR A 61 2.49 2.87 9.95
C THR A 61 1.99 1.66 10.73
N ASP A 62 2.91 0.84 11.24
CA ASP A 62 2.66 -0.18 12.24
C ASP A 62 3.60 -0.03 13.44
N THR A 63 3.17 -0.54 14.59
CA THR A 63 3.98 -0.61 15.81
C THR A 63 4.15 -2.05 16.31
N VAL A 64 3.63 -3.02 15.54
CA VAL A 64 3.68 -4.45 15.83
C VAL A 64 4.46 -5.16 14.76
N SER A 65 5.32 -6.10 15.15
CA SER A 65 6.14 -6.87 14.20
C SER A 65 5.46 -8.15 13.74
N GLY A 66 5.79 -8.62 12.54
CA GLY A 66 5.36 -9.92 12.00
C GLY A 66 4.17 -9.81 11.04
N ASN A 67 3.40 -10.89 10.87
CA ASN A 67 2.27 -10.89 9.95
C ASN A 67 1.12 -10.04 10.50
N LEU A 68 0.76 -8.97 9.78
CA LEU A 68 -0.29 -8.03 10.20
C LEU A 68 -1.70 -8.57 9.94
N PHE A 69 -1.91 -9.22 8.79
CA PHE A 69 -3.22 -9.68 8.31
C PHE A 69 -4.29 -8.58 8.25
N TYR A 70 -3.90 -7.39 7.76
CA TYR A 70 -4.84 -6.30 7.49
C TYR A 70 -5.28 -6.29 6.04
N VAL A 71 -6.52 -5.86 5.81
CA VAL A 71 -7.06 -5.59 4.48
C VAL A 71 -7.62 -4.18 4.44
N PHE A 72 -6.98 -3.30 3.66
CA PHE A 72 -7.48 -1.96 3.37
C PHE A 72 -8.16 -1.94 2.01
N LYS A 73 -9.39 -1.41 1.95
CA LYS A 73 -10.13 -1.24 0.69
C LYS A 73 -10.62 0.17 0.51
N ASN A 74 -10.40 0.73 -0.68
CA ASN A 74 -10.85 2.09 -1.04
C ASN A 74 -10.22 3.16 -0.12
N PHE A 75 -8.91 3.16 0.02
CA PHE A 75 -8.16 4.20 0.73
C PHE A 75 -7.25 4.96 -0.24
N LYS A 76 -7.04 6.25 0.02
CA LYS A 76 -6.08 7.11 -0.67
C LYS A 76 -5.09 7.65 0.34
N PHE A 77 -3.81 7.32 0.19
CA PHE A 77 -2.70 7.81 1.01
C PHE A 77 -1.94 8.88 0.23
N THR A 78 -1.83 10.09 0.79
CA THR A 78 -1.29 11.24 0.06
C THR A 78 -0.56 12.24 0.95
N ASN A 79 0.31 13.06 0.34
CA ASN A 79 1.03 14.18 0.96
C ASN A 79 1.94 13.83 2.14
N ALA A 80 2.35 12.58 2.30
CA ALA A 80 3.34 12.22 3.31
C ALA A 80 4.70 12.87 3.00
N LEU A 81 5.44 13.29 4.03
CA LEU A 81 6.81 13.80 3.87
C LEU A 81 7.76 12.69 3.40
N SER A 82 7.53 11.46 3.86
CA SER A 82 8.16 10.23 3.40
C SER A 82 7.12 9.37 2.69
N ASN A 83 6.75 8.19 3.19
CA ASN A 83 5.99 7.22 2.40
C ASN A 83 4.49 7.36 2.63
N GLY A 84 3.68 7.07 1.61
CA GLY A 84 2.22 7.01 1.79
C GLY A 84 1.83 5.95 2.82
N VAL A 85 2.51 4.81 2.74
CA VAL A 85 2.42 3.70 3.70
C VAL A 85 3.83 3.20 4.01
N ASN A 86 4.12 2.94 5.28
CA ASN A 86 5.40 2.41 5.74
C ASN A 86 5.15 1.31 6.79
N LEU A 87 5.16 0.06 6.34
CA LEU A 87 4.90 -1.10 7.18
C LEU A 87 6.12 -2.00 7.28
N ASP A 88 6.60 -2.19 8.50
CA ASP A 88 7.63 -3.18 8.81
C ASP A 88 7.03 -4.61 8.84
N GLY A 89 5.73 -4.72 9.16
CA GLY A 89 5.00 -5.97 9.18
C GLY A 89 4.62 -6.53 7.80
N ASP A 90 4.34 -7.84 7.80
CA ASP A 90 4.14 -8.66 6.62
C ASP A 90 2.64 -8.87 6.30
N ARG A 91 2.35 -9.33 5.07
CA ARG A 91 1.04 -9.85 4.64
C ARG A 91 -0.14 -8.89 4.82
N ALA A 92 0.09 -7.59 4.65
CA ALA A 92 -1.01 -6.65 4.44
C ALA A 92 -1.61 -6.81 3.03
N ILE A 93 -2.87 -6.40 2.86
CA ILE A 93 -3.54 -6.41 1.57
C ILE A 93 -4.19 -5.06 1.31
N PHE A 94 -3.91 -4.47 0.16
CA PHE A 94 -4.51 -3.23 -0.31
C PHE A 94 -5.32 -3.50 -1.57
N LYS A 95 -6.60 -3.10 -1.57
CA LYS A 95 -7.50 -3.30 -2.71
C LYS A 95 -8.17 -2.01 -3.13
N ASN A 96 -8.10 -1.66 -4.42
CA ASN A 96 -8.65 -0.42 -4.94
C ASN A 96 -8.16 0.82 -4.17
N CYS A 97 -6.88 0.81 -3.76
CA CYS A 97 -6.26 1.92 -3.02
C CYS A 97 -5.48 2.84 -3.96
N GLU A 98 -5.22 4.06 -3.49
CA GLU A 98 -4.41 5.08 -4.17
C GLU A 98 -3.25 5.52 -3.29
N PHE A 99 -2.08 5.67 -3.89
CA PHE A 99 -0.85 6.11 -3.22
C PHE A 99 -0.25 7.22 -4.06
N ASN A 100 -0.61 8.46 -3.75
CA ASN A 100 -0.42 9.60 -4.65
C ASN A 100 0.35 10.74 -3.99
N THR A 101 1.34 11.29 -4.69
CA THR A 101 2.03 12.53 -4.28
C THR A 101 2.65 12.43 -2.87
N ASN A 102 3.29 11.30 -2.58
CA ASN A 102 4.06 11.11 -1.35
C ASN A 102 5.55 11.41 -1.58
N GLY A 103 6.27 11.58 -0.47
CA GLY A 103 7.70 11.89 -0.44
C GLY A 103 8.00 13.36 -0.63
N LEU A 104 7.17 14.24 -0.07
CA LEU A 104 7.38 15.68 -0.16
C LEU A 104 8.70 16.16 0.47
N GLY A 105 9.34 15.33 1.30
CA GLY A 105 10.64 15.56 1.93
C GLY A 105 11.84 14.92 1.22
N GLY A 106 11.67 14.16 0.13
CA GLY A 106 12.78 13.48 -0.54
C GLY A 106 12.34 12.30 -1.40
N ALA A 107 13.24 11.36 -1.72
CA ALA A 107 12.90 10.19 -2.52
C ALA A 107 12.19 9.12 -1.67
N ALA A 108 10.86 9.18 -1.60
CA ALA A 108 10.06 8.23 -0.79
C ALA A 108 8.97 7.55 -1.62
N ALA A 109 8.61 6.32 -1.23
CA ALA A 109 7.75 5.47 -2.02
C ALA A 109 6.25 5.77 -1.78
N GLY A 110 5.41 5.33 -2.71
CA GLY A 110 3.96 5.24 -2.45
C GLY A 110 3.68 4.29 -1.28
N ALA A 111 4.32 3.13 -1.27
CA ALA A 111 4.26 2.18 -0.17
C ALA A 111 5.61 1.47 0.05
N VAL A 112 6.09 1.47 1.30
CA VAL A 112 7.16 0.61 1.80
C VAL A 112 6.52 -0.49 2.64
N VAL A 113 6.74 -1.76 2.31
CA VAL A 113 6.02 -2.88 2.94
C VAL A 113 6.87 -4.14 3.12
N GLY A 114 6.55 -4.89 4.17
CA GLY A 114 7.12 -6.22 4.44
C GLY A 114 6.72 -7.31 3.44
N HIS A 115 7.14 -8.52 3.76
CA HIS A 115 7.02 -9.72 2.95
C HIS A 115 5.57 -10.14 2.65
N GLY A 116 5.34 -10.61 1.42
CA GLY A 116 4.06 -11.21 1.02
C GLY A 116 2.88 -10.24 1.01
N THR A 117 3.14 -8.93 1.03
CA THR A 117 2.10 -7.91 0.91
C THR A 117 1.49 -7.92 -0.48
N MET A 118 0.16 -7.77 -0.55
CA MET A 118 -0.59 -7.79 -1.80
C MET A 118 -1.20 -6.43 -2.13
N PHE A 119 -1.12 -6.04 -3.40
CA PHE A 119 -1.79 -4.88 -3.97
C PHE A 119 -2.67 -5.32 -5.13
N GLU A 120 -3.96 -4.99 -5.09
CA GLU A 120 -4.94 -5.37 -6.10
C GLU A 120 -5.71 -4.15 -6.59
N ALA A 121 -5.67 -3.90 -7.91
CA ALA A 121 -6.34 -2.77 -8.55
C ALA A 121 -5.99 -1.42 -7.92
N CYS A 122 -4.74 -1.28 -7.44
CA CYS A 122 -4.25 -0.04 -6.81
C CYS A 122 -3.62 0.90 -7.85
N ILE A 123 -3.57 2.18 -7.50
CA ILE A 123 -2.90 3.21 -8.31
C ILE A 123 -1.78 3.83 -7.48
N PHE A 124 -0.58 3.90 -8.05
CA PHE A 124 0.59 4.56 -7.49
C PHE A 124 1.00 5.68 -8.43
N SER A 125 0.85 6.94 -8.01
CA SER A 125 1.10 8.05 -8.93
C SER A 125 1.79 9.28 -8.34
N GLY A 126 2.74 9.85 -9.09
CA GLY A 126 3.41 11.09 -8.73
C GLY A 126 4.19 11.02 -7.41
N ASN A 127 4.64 9.84 -6.99
CA ASN A 127 5.51 9.72 -5.82
C ASN A 127 6.95 10.09 -6.23
N THR A 128 7.68 10.70 -5.30
CA THR A 128 9.07 11.16 -5.51
C THR A 128 10.13 10.05 -5.37
N GLY A 129 9.71 8.84 -5.05
CA GLY A 129 10.49 7.60 -5.11
C GLY A 129 9.75 6.54 -5.92
N ASP A 130 9.81 5.30 -5.45
CA ASP A 130 9.18 4.17 -6.11
C ASP A 130 7.65 4.19 -5.95
N GLY A 131 6.92 3.50 -6.82
CA GLY A 131 5.50 3.22 -6.54
C GLY A 131 5.36 2.32 -5.32
N ILE A 132 5.99 1.14 -5.39
CA ILE A 132 6.11 0.18 -4.29
C ILE A 132 7.59 -0.10 -4.04
N GLN A 133 8.01 -0.09 -2.79
CA GLN A 133 9.24 -0.68 -2.31
C GLN A 133 8.89 -1.81 -1.32
N ALA A 134 8.97 -3.06 -1.77
CA ALA A 134 8.66 -4.21 -0.93
C ALA A 134 9.94 -4.94 -0.50
N ASP A 135 9.90 -5.62 0.63
CA ASP A 135 10.98 -6.54 0.98
C ASP A 135 10.99 -7.73 0.03
N ASN A 136 10.09 -8.70 0.24
CA ASN A 136 10.17 -9.98 -0.44
C ASN A 136 8.81 -10.42 -0.98
N GLN A 137 8.79 -10.86 -2.23
CA GLN A 137 7.65 -11.55 -2.86
C GLN A 137 6.32 -10.77 -2.78
N PRO A 138 6.26 -9.48 -3.17
CA PRO A 138 4.98 -8.80 -3.30
C PRO A 138 4.12 -9.48 -4.38
N VAL A 139 2.80 -9.40 -4.19
CA VAL A 139 1.82 -9.75 -5.22
C VAL A 139 1.13 -8.48 -5.68
N VAL A 140 1.34 -8.11 -6.93
CA VAL A 140 0.80 -6.87 -7.52
C VAL A 140 -0.07 -7.26 -8.71
N LEU A 141 -1.37 -7.01 -8.59
CA LEU A 141 -2.38 -7.47 -9.55
C LEU A 141 -3.22 -6.30 -10.04
N GLY A 142 -3.29 -6.07 -11.35
CA GLY A 142 -4.18 -5.07 -11.94
C GLY A 142 -3.84 -3.62 -11.56
N CYS A 143 -2.62 -3.37 -11.09
CA CYS A 143 -2.21 -2.07 -10.57
C CYS A 143 -1.71 -1.13 -11.68
N ARG A 144 -1.74 0.18 -11.41
CA ARG A 144 -1.23 1.22 -12.32
C ARG A 144 -0.16 2.05 -11.63
N PHE A 145 0.98 2.20 -12.29
CA PHE A 145 2.13 2.97 -11.82
C PHE A 145 2.38 4.13 -12.78
N LEU A 146 2.17 5.36 -12.32
CA LEU A 146 2.07 6.54 -13.18
C LEU A 146 2.99 7.67 -12.69
N SER A 147 4.03 7.99 -13.47
CA SER A 147 4.90 9.15 -13.18
C SER A 147 5.52 9.16 -11.78
N ASN A 148 5.92 7.98 -11.27
CA ASN A 148 6.76 7.90 -10.07
C ASN A 148 8.21 8.18 -10.50
N THR A 149 8.97 8.98 -9.74
CA THR A 149 10.33 9.35 -10.16
C THR A 149 11.35 8.24 -9.94
N GLY A 150 11.04 7.24 -9.11
CA GLY A 150 11.79 6.00 -8.95
C GLY A 150 11.33 4.88 -9.89
N ASP A 151 11.41 3.65 -9.41
CA ASP A 151 10.87 2.48 -10.09
C ASP A 151 9.34 2.39 -9.93
N GLY A 152 8.65 1.67 -10.82
CA GLY A 152 7.24 1.34 -10.57
C GLY A 152 7.09 0.43 -9.35
N VAL A 153 7.78 -0.71 -9.40
CA VAL A 153 7.92 -1.64 -8.28
C VAL A 153 9.40 -1.97 -8.08
N GLN A 154 9.88 -1.78 -6.86
CA GLN A 154 11.13 -2.33 -6.37
C GLN A 154 10.83 -3.40 -5.33
N ALA A 155 11.47 -4.57 -5.43
CA ALA A 155 11.49 -5.53 -4.33
C ALA A 155 12.86 -6.22 -4.19
N ASN A 156 13.24 -6.62 -2.97
CA ASN A 156 14.55 -7.23 -2.72
C ASN A 156 14.65 -8.66 -3.26
N ASN A 157 13.57 -9.46 -3.18
CA ASN A 157 13.54 -10.83 -3.72
C ASN A 157 12.20 -11.12 -4.42
N GLY A 158 12.26 -11.29 -5.76
CA GLY A 158 11.18 -11.80 -6.61
C GLY A 158 9.77 -11.22 -6.39
N GLY A 159 8.75 -11.85 -6.99
CA GLY A 159 7.36 -11.45 -6.82
C GLY A 159 6.48 -11.77 -8.01
N ALA A 160 5.19 -11.49 -7.88
CA ALA A 160 4.21 -11.64 -8.95
C ALA A 160 3.68 -10.27 -9.35
N ILE A 161 3.86 -9.88 -10.61
CA ILE A 161 3.36 -8.63 -11.19
C ILE A 161 2.46 -8.99 -12.37
N ILE A 162 1.16 -8.90 -12.18
CA ILE A 162 0.15 -9.46 -13.09
C ILE A 162 -0.78 -8.34 -13.54
N ASP A 163 -0.98 -8.21 -14.85
CA ASP A 163 -1.92 -7.26 -15.47
C ASP A 163 -1.71 -5.80 -15.02
N CYS A 164 -0.45 -5.43 -14.81
CA CYS A 164 -0.08 -4.09 -14.34
C CYS A 164 0.35 -3.18 -15.48
N VAL A 165 0.02 -1.89 -15.35
CA VAL A 165 0.41 -0.85 -16.30
C VAL A 165 1.46 0.06 -15.68
N PHE A 166 2.58 0.23 -16.37
CA PHE A 166 3.67 1.13 -15.99
C PHE A 166 3.80 2.25 -17.02
N TYR A 167 3.73 3.50 -16.58
CA TYR A 167 3.80 4.65 -17.46
C TYR A 167 4.64 5.75 -16.84
N ASN A 168 5.71 6.13 -17.54
CA ASN A 168 6.59 7.24 -17.17
C ASN A 168 7.22 7.10 -15.77
N CYS A 169 7.54 5.88 -15.32
CA CYS A 169 8.35 5.70 -14.12
C CYS A 169 9.82 6.03 -14.44
N GLY A 170 10.51 6.70 -13.51
CA GLY A 170 11.80 7.32 -13.78
C GLY A 170 12.92 6.35 -14.11
N SER A 171 13.19 5.38 -13.24
CA SER A 171 14.35 4.48 -13.40
C SER A 171 13.99 3.22 -14.18
N ARG A 172 13.09 2.38 -13.65
CA ARG A 172 12.63 1.12 -14.26
C ARG A 172 11.14 0.92 -14.02
N ALA A 173 10.49 0.10 -14.85
CA ALA A 173 9.13 -0.34 -14.55
C ALA A 173 9.12 -1.25 -13.32
N ILE A 174 9.98 -2.26 -13.32
CA ILE A 174 10.10 -3.27 -12.26
C ILE A 174 11.59 -3.50 -11.99
N ASN A 175 11.97 -3.55 -10.72
CA ASN A 175 13.31 -3.86 -10.24
C ASN A 175 13.25 -4.91 -9.13
N PHE A 176 13.70 -6.12 -9.42
CA PHE A 176 13.91 -7.15 -8.41
C PHE A 176 15.40 -7.23 -8.06
N GLY A 177 15.71 -7.15 -6.76
CA GLY A 177 17.03 -7.46 -6.24
C GLY A 177 17.38 -8.91 -6.57
N GLY A 178 18.62 -9.16 -6.99
CA GLY A 178 19.05 -10.46 -7.53
C GLY A 178 19.23 -11.55 -6.48
N GLY A 179 18.13 -11.98 -5.85
CA GLY A 179 18.11 -13.05 -4.86
C GLY A 179 18.17 -14.45 -5.48
N ALA A 180 18.76 -15.39 -4.76
CA ALA A 180 18.66 -16.81 -5.11
C ALA A 180 17.24 -17.31 -4.77
N ASN A 181 16.54 -17.90 -5.75
CA ASN A 181 15.15 -18.41 -5.70
C ASN A 181 14.03 -17.41 -6.04
N ASP A 182 14.30 -16.43 -6.89
CA ASP A 182 13.27 -15.51 -7.37
C ASP A 182 12.32 -16.19 -8.39
N TRP A 183 11.07 -16.37 -7.97
CA TRP A 183 9.99 -16.65 -8.89
C TRP A 183 9.45 -15.31 -9.37
N ILE A 184 9.75 -14.96 -10.61
CA ILE A 184 9.26 -13.74 -11.25
C ILE A 184 8.15 -14.16 -12.21
N TYR A 185 6.92 -13.81 -11.87
CA TYR A 185 5.77 -13.96 -12.76
C TYR A 185 5.34 -12.59 -13.24
N VAL A 186 5.67 -12.29 -14.50
CA VAL A 186 5.13 -11.11 -15.19
C VAL A 186 4.16 -11.61 -16.24
N VAL A 187 2.87 -11.34 -16.04
CA VAL A 187 1.82 -11.63 -17.02
C VAL A 187 1.29 -10.30 -17.52
N TYR A 188 1.41 -10.09 -18.84
CA TYR A 188 0.85 -8.95 -19.53
C TYR A 188 -0.50 -9.35 -20.15
N GLY A 189 -1.55 -8.62 -19.81
CA GLY A 189 -2.90 -8.70 -20.39
C GLY A 189 -3.32 -7.39 -21.01
#